data_AF-A0AAI9HWN6-F1
#
_entry.id   AF-A0AAI9HWN6-F1
#
_cell.length_a   1.000
_cell.length_b   1.000
_cell.length_c   1.000
_cell.angle_alpha   90.00
_cell.angle_beta   90.00
_cell.angle_gamma   90.00
#
_symmetry.space_group_name_H-M   'P 1'
#
loop_
_entity.id
_entity.type
_entity.pdbx_description
1 polymer ?
#
loop_
_entity_poly.entity_id
_entity_poly.type
_entity_poly.pdbx_seq_one_letter_code
_entity_poly.pdbx_strand_id
1 'polypeptide(L)'
;MNKIFYIIIGLFLLGAAFLFGMSVVYKNEISMIERVERAVLGYLDNPKAESFKNVTYYFDKISHNGGEVGYVCGFVSRHYDFSRETEDKRFIVKTYIRPDGTVHISIPIIDGVDEMLTEEQIDNLWNKFCKGPSTDLPA
;
A
#
# COMPACT_ATOMS: atom_id res chain seq x y z
N MET A 1 -6.17 -21.36 -52.55
CA MET A 1 -5.68 -21.11 -51.17
C MET A 1 -6.52 -21.95 -50.22
N ASN A 2 -5.94 -22.99 -49.61
CA ASN A 2 -6.70 -24.03 -48.90
C ASN A 2 -7.31 -23.49 -47.60
N LYS A 3 -8.59 -23.82 -47.35
CA LYS A 3 -9.31 -23.46 -46.10
C LYS A 3 -8.55 -23.86 -44.82
N ILE A 4 -7.79 -24.95 -44.89
CA ILE A 4 -6.92 -25.45 -43.82
C ILE A 4 -5.85 -24.41 -43.42
N PHE A 5 -5.33 -23.66 -44.38
CA PHE A 5 -4.30 -22.64 -44.14
C PHE A 5 -4.84 -21.48 -43.29
N TYR A 6 -6.09 -21.08 -43.52
CA TYR A 6 -6.76 -20.05 -42.71
C TYR A 6 -7.05 -20.51 -41.28
N ILE A 7 -7.37 -21.80 -41.10
CA ILE A 7 -7.59 -22.39 -39.77
C ILE A 7 -6.29 -22.37 -38.96
N ILE A 8 -5.17 -22.75 -39.58
CA ILE A 8 -3.85 -22.75 -38.93
C ILE A 8 -3.45 -21.33 -38.53
N ILE A 9 -3.64 -20.34 -39.41
CA ILE A 9 -3.35 -18.94 -39.11
C ILE A 9 -4.22 -18.44 -37.95
N GLY A 10 -5.51 -18.76 -37.94
CA GLY A 10 -6.42 -18.36 -36.86
C GLY A 10 -6.01 -18.92 -35.49
N LEU A 11 -5.60 -20.20 -35.45
CA LEU A 11 -5.09 -20.86 -34.24
C LEU A 11 -3.79 -20.21 -33.74
N PHE A 12 -2.91 -19.84 -34.67
CA PHE A 12 -1.65 -19.18 -34.34
C PHE A 12 -1.88 -17.77 -33.76
N LEU A 13 -2.82 -17.01 -34.32
CA LEU A 13 -3.19 -15.69 -33.82
C LEU A 13 -3.86 -15.76 -32.44
N LEU A 14 -4.73 -16.74 -32.21
CA LEU A 14 -5.33 -16.97 -30.89
C LEU A 14 -4.29 -17.37 -29.84
N GLY A 15 -3.37 -18.27 -30.19
CA GLY A 15 -2.27 -18.67 -29.31
C GLY A 15 -1.33 -17.50 -29.00
N ALA A 16 -0.98 -16.70 -30.00
CA ALA A 16 -0.16 -15.51 -29.81
C ALA A 16 -0.87 -14.48 -28.92
N ALA A 17 -2.16 -14.21 -29.14
CA ALA A 17 -2.95 -13.31 -28.31
C ALA A 17 -3.07 -13.82 -26.86
N PHE A 18 -3.19 -15.13 -26.64
CA PHE A 18 -3.22 -15.73 -25.32
C PHE A 18 -1.88 -15.59 -24.59
N LEU A 19 -0.77 -15.91 -25.25
CA LEU A 19 0.58 -15.73 -24.69
C LEU A 19 0.88 -14.24 -24.41
N PHE A 20 0.49 -13.35 -25.31
CA PHE A 20 0.66 -11.91 -25.14
C PHE A 20 -0.22 -11.40 -23.99
N GLY A 21 -1.48 -11.83 -23.91
CA GLY A 21 -2.38 -11.51 -22.80
C GLY A 21 -1.84 -11.96 -21.44
N MET A 22 -1.24 -13.15 -21.35
CA MET A 22 -0.58 -13.61 -20.13
C MET A 22 0.67 -12.77 -19.78
N SER A 23 1.45 -12.33 -20.77
CA SER A 23 2.59 -11.43 -20.53
C SER A 23 2.19 -10.01 -20.13
N VAL A 24 0.99 -9.57 -20.53
CA VAL A 24 0.39 -8.27 -20.19
C VAL A 24 -0.40 -8.32 -18.88
N VAL A 25 -0.48 -9.48 -18.20
CA VAL A 25 -0.66 -9.52 -16.73
C VAL A 25 0.63 -9.00 -16.10
N TYR A 26 0.91 -7.74 -16.37
CA TYR A 26 1.83 -6.90 -15.66
C TYR A 26 1.43 -7.05 -14.20
N LYS A 27 2.35 -7.55 -13.37
CA LYS A 27 2.20 -7.42 -11.93
C LYS A 27 2.00 -5.94 -11.70
N ASN A 28 0.76 -5.54 -11.47
CA ASN A 28 0.47 -4.26 -10.90
C ASN A 28 0.98 -4.42 -9.46
N GLU A 29 2.30 -4.26 -9.27
CA GLU A 29 2.91 -4.15 -7.96
C GLU A 29 2.39 -2.84 -7.41
N ILE A 30 1.13 -2.88 -6.93
CA ILE A 30 0.51 -1.85 -6.11
C ILE A 30 1.60 -1.46 -5.13
N SER A 31 2.02 -0.20 -5.20
CA SER A 31 3.13 0.28 -4.39
C SER A 31 2.84 -0.02 -2.91
N MET A 32 3.87 -0.23 -2.10
CA MET A 32 3.69 -0.46 -0.66
C MET A 32 2.79 0.61 -0.04
N ILE A 33 2.98 1.87 -0.45
CA ILE A 33 2.19 3.02 -0.01
C ILE A 33 0.72 2.83 -0.38
N GLU A 34 0.39 2.53 -1.64
CA GLU A 34 -1.01 2.34 -2.07
C GLU A 34 -1.68 1.16 -1.34
N ARG A 35 -0.93 0.08 -1.06
CA ARG A 35 -1.42 -1.04 -0.25
C ARG A 35 -1.71 -0.61 1.19
N VAL A 36 -0.87 0.23 1.77
CA VAL A 36 -1.07 0.80 3.12
C VAL A 36 -2.27 1.73 3.14
N GLU A 37 -2.38 2.66 2.18
CA GLU A 37 -3.51 3.58 2.08
C GLU A 37 -4.85 2.83 1.97
N ARG A 38 -4.91 1.80 1.12
CA ARG A 38 -6.11 0.96 0.99
C ARG A 38 -6.44 0.22 2.28
N ALA A 39 -5.42 -0.25 3.00
CA ALA A 39 -5.63 -0.88 4.30
C ALA A 39 -6.19 0.14 5.30
N VAL A 40 -5.60 1.33 5.42
CA VAL A 40 -6.07 2.41 6.30
C VAL A 40 -7.52 2.77 6.00
N LEU A 41 -7.88 2.98 4.73
CA LEU A 41 -9.26 3.25 4.32
C LEU A 41 -10.22 2.14 4.76
N GLY A 42 -9.80 0.88 4.74
CA GLY A 42 -10.63 -0.25 5.16
C GLY A 42 -11.02 -0.25 6.65
N TYR A 43 -10.34 0.53 7.48
CA TYR A 43 -10.66 0.70 8.91
C TYR A 43 -11.46 1.98 9.20
N LEU A 44 -11.79 2.77 8.16
CA LEU A 44 -12.55 4.01 8.31
C LEU A 44 -14.01 3.79 7.90
N ASP A 45 -14.93 4.50 8.56
CA ASP A 45 -16.37 4.32 8.35
C ASP A 45 -16.86 4.80 6.97
N ASN A 46 -16.17 5.75 6.32
CA ASN A 46 -16.63 6.34 5.06
C ASN A 46 -15.49 6.61 4.03
N PRO A 47 -14.78 5.55 3.57
CA PRO A 47 -13.49 5.59 2.85
C PRO A 47 -13.43 6.39 1.53
N LYS A 48 -14.53 6.98 1.07
CA LYS A 48 -14.61 7.77 -0.16
C LYS A 48 -14.38 9.26 0.06
N ALA A 49 -14.41 9.73 1.30
CA ALA A 49 -14.29 11.14 1.65
C ALA A 49 -12.91 11.47 2.24
N GLU A 50 -11.99 10.52 2.25
CA GLU A 50 -10.71 10.65 2.90
C GLU A 50 -9.59 10.95 1.92
N SER A 51 -8.66 11.80 2.37
CA SER A 51 -7.43 12.08 1.66
C SER A 51 -6.22 11.78 2.52
N PHE A 52 -5.13 11.37 1.86
CA PHE A 52 -3.86 11.07 2.50
C PHE A 52 -2.91 12.27 2.36
N LYS A 53 -2.13 12.54 3.41
CA LYS A 53 -1.09 13.58 3.42
C LYS A 53 0.18 13.07 4.10
N ASN A 54 1.33 13.54 3.61
CA ASN A 54 2.65 13.24 4.15
C ASN A 54 2.88 11.74 4.42
N VAL A 55 2.46 10.89 3.49
CA VAL A 55 2.65 9.44 3.61
C VAL A 55 4.08 9.11 3.24
N THR A 56 4.83 8.54 4.18
CA THR A 56 6.26 8.30 4.02
C THR A 56 6.65 6.99 4.68
N TYR A 57 7.57 6.29 4.04
CA TYR A 57 8.18 5.08 4.56
C TYR A 57 9.44 5.41 5.36
N TYR A 58 9.56 4.79 6.53
CA TYR A 58 10.68 4.91 7.44
C TYR A 58 11.27 3.52 7.70
N PHE A 59 12.51 3.32 7.28
CA PHE A 59 13.26 2.11 7.58
C PHE A 59 13.55 2.00 9.09
N ASP A 60 13.37 0.80 9.66
CA ASP A 60 13.73 0.50 11.06
C ASP A 60 14.96 -0.42 11.10
N LYS A 61 14.88 -1.61 10.49
CA LYS A 61 15.96 -2.61 10.55
C LYS A 61 15.82 -3.72 9.53
N ILE A 62 16.90 -4.51 9.39
CA ILE A 62 16.85 -5.82 8.74
C ILE A 62 16.53 -6.89 9.80
N SER A 63 15.54 -7.72 9.51
CA SER A 63 15.14 -8.89 10.30
C SER A 63 16.16 -10.02 10.21
N HIS A 64 16.13 -10.95 11.17
CA HIS A 64 17.03 -12.11 11.22
C HIS A 64 16.99 -13.00 9.98
N ASN A 65 15.88 -13.00 9.25
CA ASN A 65 15.69 -13.72 7.99
C ASN A 65 16.03 -12.90 6.74
N GLY A 66 16.68 -11.75 6.91
CA GLY A 66 17.15 -10.89 5.82
C GLY A 66 16.09 -9.97 5.21
N GLY A 67 14.84 -10.01 5.69
CA GLY A 67 13.81 -9.08 5.22
C GLY A 67 13.89 -7.72 5.89
N GLU A 68 13.47 -6.68 5.19
CA GLU A 68 13.44 -5.31 5.66
C GLU A 68 12.18 -5.04 6.49
N VAL A 69 12.36 -4.41 7.65
CA VAL A 69 11.28 -3.96 8.52
C VAL A 69 11.29 -2.43 8.54
N GLY A 70 10.13 -1.84 8.34
CA GLY A 70 9.94 -0.40 8.48
C GLY A 70 8.50 -0.05 8.80
N TYR A 71 8.19 1.24 8.68
CA TYR A 71 6.90 1.80 9.04
C TYR A 71 6.48 2.81 7.99
N VAL A 72 5.25 2.70 7.50
CA VAL A 72 4.62 3.76 6.70
C VAL A 72 3.79 4.59 7.66
N CYS A 73 4.09 5.88 7.71
CA CYS A 73 3.40 6.84 8.54
C CYS A 73 2.82 7.96 7.68
N GLY A 74 1.72 8.55 8.12
CA GLY A 74 1.11 9.68 7.44
C GLY A 74 -0.12 10.17 8.16
N PHE A 75 -0.88 11.01 7.46
CA PHE A 75 -2.13 11.56 7.95
C PHE A 75 -3.25 11.17 7.00
N VAL A 76 -4.42 10.87 7.57
CA VAL A 76 -5.67 10.67 6.84
C VAL A 76 -6.69 11.71 7.31
N SER A 77 -7.20 12.50 6.39
CA SER A 77 -8.20 13.55 6.65
C SER A 77 -9.58 13.02 6.31
N ARG A 78 -10.59 13.20 7.18
CA ARG A 78 -12.01 13.04 6.80
C ARG A 78 -12.55 14.33 6.21
N HIS A 79 -13.13 14.30 5.00
CA HIS A 79 -13.95 15.39 4.50
C HIS A 79 -15.40 15.17 4.93
N TYR A 80 -15.88 15.95 5.90
CA TYR A 80 -17.31 16.07 6.12
C TYR A 80 -17.86 17.10 5.13
N ASP A 81 -18.83 16.69 4.29
CA ASP A 81 -19.35 17.45 3.15
C ASP A 81 -19.85 18.88 3.46
N PHE A 82 -19.92 19.33 4.72
CA PHE A 82 -20.44 20.66 5.05
C PHE A 82 -19.77 21.39 6.23
N SER A 83 -18.69 20.88 6.83
CA SER A 83 -17.95 21.59 7.89
C SER A 83 -16.45 21.56 7.63
N ARG A 84 -15.84 22.75 7.58
CA ARG A 84 -14.40 23.00 7.29
C ARG A 84 -13.39 22.34 8.23
N GLU A 85 -13.82 21.57 9.21
CA GLU A 85 -12.93 20.86 10.12
C GLU A 85 -12.55 19.51 9.51
N THR A 86 -11.54 19.53 8.65
CA THR A 86 -10.78 18.32 8.31
C THR A 86 -9.90 18.00 9.51
N GLU A 87 -10.31 17.01 10.30
CA GLU A 87 -9.45 16.46 11.34
C GLU A 87 -8.48 15.46 10.69
N ASP A 88 -7.19 15.78 10.74
CA ASP A 88 -6.12 14.94 10.22
C ASP A 88 -5.74 13.93 11.31
N LYS A 89 -6.08 12.66 11.11
CA LYS A 89 -5.70 11.57 12.02
C LYS A 89 -4.38 10.97 11.58
N ARG A 90 -3.44 10.76 12.50
CA ARG A 90 -2.20 10.04 12.20
C ARG A 90 -2.51 8.57 12.02
N PHE A 91 -1.78 7.93 11.11
CA PHE A 91 -1.74 6.49 11.03
C PHE A 91 -0.29 5.98 10.99
N ILE A 92 -0.10 4.77 11.53
CA ILE A 92 1.18 4.06 11.54
C ILE A 92 0.90 2.63 11.11
N VAL A 93 1.61 2.18 10.06
CA VAL A 93 1.54 0.80 9.59
C VAL A 93 2.93 0.20 9.52
N LYS A 94 3.19 -0.83 10.33
CA LYS A 94 4.43 -1.60 10.22
C LYS A 94 4.41 -2.42 8.94
N THR A 95 5.52 -2.39 8.22
CA THR A 95 5.72 -3.16 6.99
C THR A 95 6.91 -4.10 7.13
N TYR A 96 6.85 -5.19 6.37
CA TYR A 96 7.92 -6.18 6.27
C TYR A 96 8.09 -6.59 4.80
N ILE A 97 9.22 -6.23 4.21
CA ILE A 97 9.61 -6.59 2.84
C ILE A 97 10.49 -7.83 2.93
N ARG A 98 10.05 -8.93 2.34
CA ARG A 98 10.88 -10.13 2.25
C ARG A 98 12.04 -9.94 1.27
N PRO A 99 13.09 -10.77 1.36
CA PRO A 99 14.16 -10.78 0.37
C PRO A 99 13.69 -11.03 -1.08
N ASP A 100 12.52 -11.65 -1.26
CA ASP A 100 11.89 -11.89 -2.56
C ASP A 100 11.06 -10.69 -3.09
N GLY A 101 11.07 -9.56 -2.37
CA GLY A 101 10.31 -8.35 -2.70
C GLY A 101 8.85 -8.37 -2.21
N THR A 102 8.35 -9.46 -1.63
CA THR A 102 6.97 -9.53 -1.14
C THR A 102 6.78 -8.65 0.09
N VAL A 103 5.80 -7.75 0.03
CA VAL A 103 5.45 -6.83 1.12
C VAL A 103 4.31 -7.38 1.97
N HIS A 104 4.53 -7.46 3.28
CA HIS A 104 3.53 -7.72 4.31
C HIS A 104 3.30 -6.45 5.12
N ILE A 105 2.04 -6.19 5.49
CA ILE A 105 1.67 -5.03 6.32
C ILE A 105 0.89 -5.51 7.54
N SER A 106 1.05 -4.79 8.64
CA SER A 106 0.28 -4.99 9.87
C SER A 106 -1.10 -4.30 9.82
N ILE A 107 -1.90 -4.53 10.86
CA ILE A 107 -3.13 -3.75 11.09
C ILE A 107 -2.74 -2.28 11.32
N PRO A 108 -3.37 -1.31 10.64
CA PRO A 108 -3.10 0.10 10.84
C PRO A 108 -3.47 0.55 12.25
N ILE A 109 -2.57 1.30 12.89
CA ILE A 109 -2.88 2.07 14.09
C ILE A 109 -3.30 3.45 13.63
N ILE A 110 -4.51 3.89 13.95
CA ILE A 110 -5.08 5.17 13.52
C ILE A 110 -5.59 5.93 14.76
N ASP A 111 -5.17 7.18 14.91
CA ASP A 111 -5.59 8.05 16.01
C ASP A 111 -7.12 8.12 16.12
N GLY A 112 -7.65 7.77 17.30
CA GLY A 112 -9.07 7.90 17.64
C GLY A 112 -10.01 6.92 16.93
N VAL A 113 -9.48 5.93 16.19
CA VAL A 113 -10.28 4.83 15.61
C VAL A 113 -10.10 3.55 16.42
N ASP A 114 -8.90 3.33 16.97
CA ASP A 114 -8.59 2.15 17.76
C ASP A 114 -8.55 2.50 19.27
N GLU A 115 -9.51 1.98 20.04
CA GLU A 115 -9.55 2.15 21.51
C GLU A 115 -8.46 1.33 22.24
N MET A 116 -7.71 0.47 21.53
CA MET A 116 -6.70 -0.39 22.13
C MET A 116 -5.44 0.37 22.58
N LEU A 117 -5.18 1.56 22.04
CA LEU A 117 -4.00 2.36 22.35
C LEU A 117 -4.37 3.76 22.83
N THR A 118 -3.69 4.23 23.88
CA THR A 118 -3.83 5.62 24.34
C THR A 118 -3.10 6.58 23.41
N GLU A 119 -3.50 7.85 23.42
CA GLU A 119 -2.85 8.90 22.65
C GLU A 119 -1.34 8.99 22.94
N GLU A 120 -0.94 8.84 24.20
CA GLU A 120 0.47 8.81 24.62
C GLU A 120 1.24 7.61 24.00
N GLN A 121 0.60 6.45 23.88
CA GLN A 121 1.22 5.28 23.25
C GLN A 121 1.39 5.50 21.75
N ILE A 122 0.42 6.13 21.08
CA ILE A 122 0.52 6.46 19.66
C ILE A 122 1.60 7.52 19.44
N ASP A 123 1.67 8.54 20.29
CA ASP A 123 2.74 9.55 20.27
C ASP A 123 4.12 8.92 20.40
N ASN A 124 4.27 7.97 21.32
CA ASN A 124 5.53 7.26 21.52
C ASN A 124 5.92 6.44 20.28
N LEU A 125 4.97 5.74 19.65
CA LEU A 125 5.22 5.02 18.40
C LEU A 125 5.57 5.97 17.26
N TRP A 126 4.85 7.08 17.13
CA TRP A 126 5.09 8.10 16.11
C TRP A 126 6.49 8.70 16.25
N ASN A 127 6.86 9.10 17.47
CA ASN A 127 8.17 9.69 17.74
C ASN A 127 9.31 8.70 17.48
N LYS A 128 9.07 7.41 17.73
CA LYS A 128 10.06 6.35 17.56
C LYS A 128 10.27 5.96 16.09
N PHE A 129 9.19 5.86 15.33
CA PHE A 129 9.23 5.22 14.00
C PHE A 129 8.93 6.17 12.84
N CYS A 130 8.27 7.30 13.08
CA CYS A 130 7.81 8.23 12.03
C CYS A 130 8.61 9.55 11.99
N LYS A 131 9.77 9.59 12.66
CA LYS A 131 10.70 10.74 12.69
C LYS A 131 12.14 10.36 12.30
N GLY A 132 12.33 9.13 11.82
CA GLY A 132 13.64 8.62 11.35
C GLY A 132 14.03 9.16 9.97
N PRO A 133 15.19 8.77 9.43
CA PRO A 133 15.56 9.10 8.05
C PRO A 133 14.49 8.54 7.09
N SER A 134 13.75 9.44 6.43
CA SER A 134 12.85 9.08 5.34
C SER A 134 13.69 8.75 4.12
N THR A 135 13.68 7.51 3.69
CA THR A 135 14.24 7.15 2.38
C THR A 135 13.17 7.38 1.33
N ASP A 136 13.34 8.39 0.49
CA ASP A 136 12.66 8.42 -0.80
C ASP A 136 13.02 7.11 -1.52
N LEU A 137 12.06 6.18 -1.65
CA LEU A 137 12.32 4.96 -2.41
C LEU A 137 12.58 5.35 -3.88
N PRO A 138 13.57 4.73 -4.54
CA PRO A 138 13.88 5.02 -5.93
C PRO A 138 12.66 4.76 -6.82
N ALA A 139 12.42 5.69 -7.74
CA ALA A 139 11.44 5.60 -8.82
C ALA A 139 11.70 4.39 -9.74
#